data_AF-R7RY28-F1
#
_entry.id   AF-R7RY28-F1
#
_cell.length_a   1.000
_cell.length_b   1.000
_cell.length_c   1.000
_cell.angle_alpha   90.00
_cell.angle_beta   90.00
_cell.angle_gamma   90.00
#
_symmetry.space_group_name_H-M   'P 1'
#
loop_
_entity.id
_entity.type
_entity.pdbx_description
1 polymer ?
#
loop_
_entity_poly.entity_id
_entity_poly.type
_entity_poly.pdbx_seq_one_letter_code
_entity_poly.pdbx_strand_id
1 'polypeptide(L)'
;MTLFTKLGGYFFDFSNVRNLMDKLGIEYSESDVKEYLYERPINEWLASHKPKFLSSRIQWPLDPITPESTDGIIVCTQYWPVHHEDLPGPDREEREEDLEVKEWLCANGVERSGMQWVCFLDKYGIAGKSGKKDTAETRQMTEDELWASMKHMGALVKKEMAETRRRLEEEKKKKQQDEEKRKQKDAKV
;
A
#
# COMPACT_ATOMS: atom_id res chain seq x y z
N MET A 1 17.00 -14.71 -14.02
CA MET A 1 15.83 -13.81 -14.16
C MET A 1 15.60 -13.20 -12.79
N THR A 2 15.59 -11.88 -12.64
CA THR A 2 15.38 -11.24 -11.32
C THR A 2 13.89 -11.18 -11.02
N LEU A 3 13.47 -11.81 -9.93
CA LEU A 3 12.08 -11.82 -9.45
C LEU A 3 11.97 -10.84 -8.28
N PHE A 4 10.98 -9.95 -8.34
CA PHE A 4 10.56 -9.10 -7.23
C PHE A 4 9.36 -9.71 -6.53
N THR A 5 9.14 -9.41 -5.26
CA THR A 5 7.92 -9.78 -4.56
C THR A 5 7.01 -8.59 -4.45
N LYS A 6 5.73 -8.76 -4.78
CA LYS A 6 4.67 -7.80 -4.48
C LYS A 6 3.81 -8.36 -3.35
N LEU A 7 3.37 -7.45 -2.48
CA LEU A 7 2.59 -7.73 -1.29
C LEU A 7 1.20 -7.15 -1.45
N GLY A 8 0.21 -7.85 -0.92
CA GLY A 8 -1.16 -7.36 -0.72
C GLY A 8 -1.55 -7.54 0.74
N GLY A 9 -2.25 -6.56 1.31
CA GLY A 9 -2.70 -6.65 2.69
C GLY A 9 -3.46 -5.41 3.16
N TYR A 10 -3.77 -5.42 4.45
CA TYR A 10 -4.54 -4.37 5.10
C TYR A 10 -3.63 -3.41 5.85
N PHE A 11 -3.54 -2.18 5.36
CA PHE A 11 -2.90 -1.07 6.06
C PHE A 11 -3.90 -0.36 6.96
N PHE A 12 -3.45 0.03 8.16
CA PHE A 12 -4.19 0.89 9.07
C PHE A 12 -3.22 1.69 9.93
N ASP A 13 -3.64 2.89 10.34
CA ASP A 13 -2.82 3.85 11.08
C ASP A 13 -2.54 3.42 12.53
N PHE A 14 -1.64 4.15 13.21
CA PHE A 14 -1.29 3.84 14.59
C PHE A 14 -2.45 4.00 15.60
N SER A 15 -3.49 4.78 15.26
CA SER A 15 -4.70 4.83 16.10
C SER A 15 -5.41 3.47 16.11
N ASN A 16 -5.59 2.86 14.94
CA ASN A 16 -6.17 1.53 14.82
C ASN A 16 -5.23 0.43 15.36
N VAL A 17 -3.92 0.61 15.25
CA VAL A 17 -2.95 -0.32 15.84
C VAL A 17 -3.10 -0.40 17.36
N ARG A 18 -3.24 0.74 18.05
CA ARG A 18 -3.47 0.75 19.50
C ARG A 18 -4.75 0.01 19.87
N ASN A 19 -5.85 0.26 19.17
CA ASN A 19 -7.10 -0.47 19.38
C ASN A 19 -6.92 -1.98 19.20
N LEU A 20 -6.19 -2.40 18.17
CA LEU A 20 -5.87 -3.81 17.92
C LEU A 20 -5.07 -4.41 19.08
N MET A 21 -4.01 -3.73 19.51
CA MET A 21 -3.16 -4.19 20.60
C MET A 21 -3.93 -4.29 21.92
N ASP A 22 -4.76 -3.30 22.25
CA ASP A 22 -5.62 -3.28 23.43
C ASP A 22 -6.60 -4.46 23.43
N LYS A 23 -7.26 -4.72 22.29
CA LYS A 23 -8.21 -5.83 22.16
C LYS A 23 -7.55 -7.21 22.22
N LEU A 24 -6.34 -7.32 21.69
CA LEU A 24 -5.56 -8.56 21.73
C LEU A 24 -4.81 -8.76 23.06
N GLY A 25 -4.84 -7.78 23.97
CA GLY A 25 -4.10 -7.82 25.23
C GLY A 25 -2.58 -7.83 25.00
N ILE A 26 -2.11 -7.21 23.92
CA ILE A 26 -0.69 -7.06 23.62
C ILE A 26 -0.17 -5.90 24.44
N GLU A 27 0.69 -6.17 25.41
CA GLU A 27 1.28 -5.13 26.25
C GLU A 27 2.21 -4.22 25.42
N TYR A 28 1.97 -2.91 25.51
CA TYR A 28 2.89 -1.87 25.06
C TYR A 28 2.96 -0.75 26.10
N SER A 29 4.17 -0.33 26.43
CA SER A 29 4.38 0.82 27.31
C SER A 29 4.23 2.10 26.49
N GLU A 30 3.19 2.90 26.76
CA GLU A 30 3.04 4.24 26.14
C GLU A 30 4.23 5.15 26.45
N SER A 31 4.95 4.91 27.56
CA SER A 31 6.12 5.69 27.95
C SER A 31 7.44 5.24 27.30
N ASP A 32 7.54 3.99 26.80
CA ASP A 32 8.81 3.41 26.32
C ASP A 32 8.79 2.93 24.86
N VAL A 33 7.61 2.73 24.28
CA VAL A 33 7.46 2.23 22.90
C VAL A 33 7.18 3.41 21.99
N LYS A 34 8.24 3.98 21.42
CA LYS A 34 8.08 4.91 20.29
C LYS A 34 7.28 4.20 19.19
N GLU A 35 6.28 4.86 18.60
CA GLU A 35 5.30 4.23 17.69
C GLU A 35 5.92 3.38 16.57
N TYR A 36 7.15 3.71 16.16
CA TYR A 36 7.92 2.89 15.22
C TYR A 36 8.24 1.45 15.69
N LEU A 37 8.02 1.13 16.96
CA LEU A 37 8.27 -0.18 17.57
C LEU A 37 7.02 -1.06 17.65
N TYR A 38 5.83 -0.58 17.28
CA TYR A 38 4.58 -1.39 17.33
C TYR A 38 4.62 -2.65 16.46
N GLU A 39 5.43 -2.67 15.39
CA GLU A 39 5.59 -3.86 14.53
C GLU A 39 6.03 -5.10 15.31
N ARG A 40 6.95 -4.94 16.27
CA ARG A 40 7.54 -6.07 16.98
C ARG A 40 6.54 -6.84 17.84
N PRO A 41 5.82 -6.22 18.81
CA PRO A 41 4.88 -6.95 19.66
C PRO A 41 3.71 -7.54 18.85
N ILE A 42 3.28 -6.89 17.77
CA ILE A 42 2.27 -7.45 16.85
C ILE A 42 2.81 -8.71 16.16
N ASN A 43 4.03 -8.67 15.62
CA ASN A 43 4.65 -9.84 14.98
C ASN A 43 4.90 -10.98 15.98
N GLU A 44 5.31 -10.70 17.20
CA GLU A 44 5.46 -11.69 18.27
C GLU A 44 4.11 -12.36 18.58
N TRP A 45 3.03 -11.58 18.69
CA TRP A 45 1.69 -12.12 18.90
C TRP A 45 1.18 -12.94 17.70
N LEU A 46 1.36 -12.43 16.48
CA LEU A 46 0.96 -13.12 15.24
C LEU A 46 1.72 -14.45 15.09
N ALA A 47 3.01 -14.51 15.43
CA ALA A 47 3.77 -15.75 15.37
C ALA A 47 3.18 -16.85 16.26
N SER A 48 2.64 -16.50 17.43
CA SER A 48 2.02 -17.46 18.36
C SER A 48 0.57 -17.82 18.02
N HIS A 49 -0.21 -16.91 17.44
CA HIS A 49 -1.67 -17.09 17.28
C HIS A 49 -2.14 -17.20 15.83
N LYS A 50 -1.41 -16.59 14.90
CA LYS A 50 -1.72 -16.52 13.47
C LYS A 50 -0.45 -16.57 12.61
N PRO A 51 0.34 -17.66 12.66
CA PRO A 51 1.65 -17.75 12.00
C PRO A 51 1.58 -17.66 10.47
N LYS A 52 0.37 -17.69 9.90
CA LYS A 52 0.15 -17.43 8.48
C LYS A 52 0.41 -15.97 8.07
N PHE A 53 0.22 -15.02 8.98
CA PHE A 53 0.31 -13.58 8.68
C PHE A 53 1.62 -12.97 9.14
N LEU A 54 2.01 -11.90 8.44
CA LEU A 54 3.11 -11.03 8.82
C LEU A 54 2.58 -9.62 8.92
N SER A 55 3.17 -8.85 9.81
CA SER A 55 2.96 -7.41 9.83
C SER A 55 4.27 -6.67 9.64
N SER A 56 4.19 -5.46 9.11
CA SER A 56 5.33 -4.55 9.10
C SER A 56 4.88 -3.13 9.21
N ARG A 57 5.74 -2.29 9.80
CA ARG A 57 5.54 -0.84 9.74
C ARG A 57 5.81 -0.36 8.32
N ILE A 58 4.86 0.40 7.79
CA ILE A 58 5.04 1.13 6.54
C ILE A 58 4.51 2.55 6.69
N GLN A 59 5.02 3.42 5.83
CA GLN A 59 4.42 4.72 5.55
C GLN A 59 3.53 4.55 4.33
N TRP A 60 2.28 4.99 4.40
CA TRP A 60 1.32 4.85 3.30
C TRP A 60 0.60 6.18 2.99
N PRO A 61 0.51 6.57 1.70
CA PRO A 61 1.14 5.96 0.53
C PRO A 61 2.67 5.93 0.61
N LEU A 62 3.32 5.00 -0.12
CA LEU A 62 4.78 4.78 -0.11
C LEU A 62 5.60 5.86 -0.83
N ASP A 63 5.15 7.11 -0.81
CA ASP A 63 5.83 8.25 -1.38
C ASP A 63 6.35 9.18 -0.27
N PRO A 64 7.68 9.27 -0.07
CA PRO A 64 8.27 10.09 0.99
C PRO A 64 8.08 11.60 0.77
N ILE A 65 7.58 12.03 -0.39
CA ILE A 65 7.37 13.44 -0.73
C ILE A 65 5.91 13.86 -0.49
N THR A 66 4.99 12.90 -0.33
CA THR A 66 3.57 13.20 -0.14
C THR A 66 3.31 13.60 1.32
N PRO A 67 2.94 14.86 1.62
CA PRO A 67 2.72 15.31 3.00
C PRO A 67 1.57 14.60 3.72
N GLU A 68 0.72 13.91 2.95
CA GLU A 68 -0.46 13.18 3.42
C GLU A 68 -0.15 11.73 3.80
N SER A 69 1.10 11.28 3.62
CA SER A 69 1.51 9.93 4.01
C SER A 69 1.42 9.76 5.53
N THR A 70 0.87 8.63 5.98
CA THR A 70 0.69 8.31 7.39
C THR A 70 1.48 7.06 7.75
N ASP A 71 2.12 7.05 8.91
CA ASP A 71 2.74 5.86 9.47
C ASP A 71 1.66 4.90 10.02
N GLY A 72 1.86 3.62 9.78
CA GLY A 72 0.97 2.59 10.28
C GLY A 72 1.55 1.19 10.15
N ILE A 73 0.69 0.20 10.31
CA ILE A 73 1.02 -1.21 10.16
C ILE A 73 0.24 -1.76 8.98
N ILE A 74 0.90 -2.57 8.16
CA ILE A 74 0.21 -3.49 7.25
C ILE A 74 0.22 -4.90 7.81
N VAL A 75 -0.91 -5.60 7.72
CA VAL A 75 -0.97 -7.06 7.84
C VAL A 75 -1.02 -7.65 6.43
N CYS A 76 0.08 -8.31 6.02
CA CYS A 76 0.24 -8.87 4.69
C CYS A 76 -0.39 -10.26 4.59
N THR A 77 -1.25 -10.43 3.59
CA THR A 77 -2.04 -11.65 3.36
C THR A 77 -1.74 -12.29 2.01
N GLN A 78 -1.31 -11.51 1.01
CA GLN A 78 -0.90 -12.01 -0.30
C GLN A 78 0.55 -11.68 -0.64
N TYR A 79 1.22 -12.63 -1.31
CA TYR A 79 2.59 -12.52 -1.80
C TYR A 79 2.66 -13.10 -3.20
N TRP A 80 3.29 -12.40 -4.16
CA TRP A 80 3.50 -12.97 -5.49
C TRP A 80 4.74 -12.43 -6.20
N PRO A 81 5.39 -13.25 -7.03
CA PRO A 81 6.50 -12.80 -7.84
C PRO A 81 6.02 -11.86 -8.95
N VAL A 82 6.83 -10.85 -9.25
CA VAL A 82 6.69 -9.94 -10.38
C VAL A 82 8.03 -9.89 -11.10
N HIS A 83 8.02 -10.08 -12.42
CA HIS A 83 9.22 -9.99 -13.24
C HIS A 83 9.68 -8.54 -13.39
N HIS A 84 10.98 -8.31 -13.49
CA HIS A 84 11.55 -6.96 -13.69
C HIS A 84 10.91 -6.21 -14.86
N GLU A 85 10.68 -6.93 -15.97
CA GLU A 85 10.10 -6.38 -17.20
C GLU A 85 8.63 -5.98 -17.07
N ASP A 86 7.93 -6.52 -16.08
CA ASP A 86 6.51 -6.26 -15.83
C ASP A 86 6.28 -5.25 -14.71
N LEU A 87 7.33 -4.66 -14.12
CA LEU A 87 7.19 -3.74 -13.00
C LEU A 87 6.33 -2.51 -13.36
N PRO A 88 5.42 -2.08 -12.46
CA PRO A 88 5.24 -2.56 -11.08
C PRO A 88 4.38 -3.82 -10.91
N GLY A 89 3.90 -4.41 -12.01
CA GLY A 89 2.95 -5.52 -12.05
C GLY A 89 1.53 -5.09 -11.67
N PRO A 90 0.51 -5.90 -11.98
CA PRO A 90 -0.86 -5.59 -11.59
C PRO A 90 -1.01 -5.63 -10.07
N ASP A 91 -1.89 -4.78 -9.53
CA ASP A 91 -2.43 -4.97 -8.19
C ASP A 91 -3.39 -6.16 -8.20
N ARG A 92 -3.49 -6.86 -7.07
CA ARG A 92 -4.47 -7.93 -6.89
C ARG A 92 -5.62 -7.43 -6.04
N GLU A 93 -6.81 -7.92 -6.37
CA GLU A 93 -8.00 -7.71 -5.56
C GLU A 93 -7.96 -8.57 -4.28
N GLU A 94 -8.79 -8.19 -3.31
CA GLU A 94 -9.07 -8.97 -2.11
C GLU A 94 -9.65 -10.35 -2.50
N ARG A 95 -9.15 -11.42 -1.89
CA ARG A 95 -9.71 -12.79 -1.98
C ARG A 95 -10.60 -13.06 -0.78
N GLU A 96 -11.37 -14.15 -0.85
CA GLU A 96 -12.19 -14.62 0.27
C GLU A 96 -11.37 -14.82 1.56
N GLU A 97 -10.17 -15.39 1.46
CA GLU A 97 -9.25 -15.55 2.59
C GLU A 97 -8.78 -14.20 3.18
N ASP A 98 -8.67 -13.15 2.35
CA ASP A 98 -8.32 -11.81 2.83
C ASP A 98 -9.51 -11.18 3.56
N LEU A 99 -10.73 -11.45 3.11
CA LEU A 99 -11.93 -10.95 3.79
C LEU A 99 -12.03 -11.51 5.22
N GLU A 100 -11.66 -12.77 5.44
CA GLU A 100 -11.57 -13.33 6.80
C GLU A 100 -10.60 -12.55 7.70
N VAL A 101 -9.47 -12.10 7.14
CA VAL A 101 -8.49 -11.28 7.88
C VAL A 101 -9.06 -9.91 8.19
N LYS A 102 -9.76 -9.29 7.23
CA LYS A 102 -10.45 -8.01 7.42
C LYS A 102 -11.53 -8.09 8.49
N GLU A 103 -12.35 -9.15 8.50
CA GLU A 103 -13.34 -9.35 9.55
C GLU A 103 -12.68 -9.61 10.92
N TRP A 104 -11.59 -10.38 10.96
CA TRP A 104 -10.83 -10.58 12.19
C TRP A 104 -10.26 -9.26 12.73
N LEU A 105 -9.66 -8.43 11.88
CA LEU A 105 -9.14 -7.10 12.27
C LEU A 105 -10.28 -6.23 12.82
N CYS A 106 -11.42 -6.21 12.14
CA CYS A 106 -12.61 -5.45 12.59
C CYS A 106 -13.11 -5.94 13.95
N ALA A 107 -13.21 -7.26 14.14
CA ALA A 107 -13.64 -7.85 15.41
C ALA A 107 -12.68 -7.53 16.57
N ASN A 108 -11.43 -7.20 16.27
CA ASN A 108 -10.41 -6.83 17.25
C ASN A 108 -10.12 -5.31 17.26
N GLY A 109 -11.10 -4.49 16.89
CA GLY A 109 -11.05 -3.05 17.17
C GLY A 109 -10.43 -2.16 16.08
N VAL A 110 -10.01 -2.73 14.95
CA VAL A 110 -9.64 -1.93 13.78
C VAL A 110 -10.91 -1.43 13.09
N GLU A 111 -11.05 -0.11 12.94
CA GLU A 111 -12.20 0.47 12.26
C GLU A 111 -12.13 0.22 10.76
N ARG A 112 -13.24 -0.25 10.17
CA ARG A 112 -13.30 -0.52 8.73
C ARG A 112 -13.00 0.72 7.87
N SER A 113 -13.38 1.92 8.34
CA SER A 113 -13.08 3.20 7.67
C SER A 113 -11.62 3.60 7.72
N GLY A 114 -10.87 3.14 8.74
CA GLY A 114 -9.43 3.40 8.90
C GLY A 114 -8.53 2.33 8.26
N MET A 115 -9.13 1.34 7.59
CA MET A 115 -8.42 0.21 6.98
C MET A 115 -8.46 0.30 5.46
N GLN A 116 -7.31 0.12 4.83
CA GLN A 116 -7.13 0.20 3.38
C GLN A 116 -6.51 -1.09 2.86
N TRP A 117 -7.10 -1.67 1.80
CA TRP A 117 -6.44 -2.69 1.01
C TRP A 117 -5.36 -2.03 0.17
N VAL A 118 -4.12 -2.49 0.31
CA VAL A 118 -2.98 -1.89 -0.38
C VAL A 118 -2.11 -2.97 -1.01
N CYS A 119 -1.57 -2.64 -2.18
CA CYS A 119 -0.64 -3.48 -2.91
C CYS A 119 0.67 -2.70 -3.16
N PHE A 120 1.82 -3.31 -2.88
CA PHE A 120 3.10 -2.67 -3.15
C PHE A 120 4.25 -3.67 -3.30
N LEU A 121 5.30 -3.25 -4.01
CA LEU A 121 6.53 -4.03 -4.15
C LEU A 121 7.26 -4.10 -2.80
N ASP A 122 7.69 -5.29 -2.40
CA ASP A 122 8.36 -5.56 -1.12
C ASP A 122 9.77 -4.94 -1.04
N LYS A 123 9.80 -3.63 -0.86
CA LYS A 123 11.03 -2.84 -0.69
C LYS A 123 11.69 -3.06 0.67
N TYR A 124 10.92 -3.49 1.66
CA TYR A 124 11.37 -3.63 3.06
C TYR A 124 11.75 -5.07 3.42
N GLY A 125 11.69 -6.00 2.46
CA GLY A 125 11.99 -7.41 2.67
C GLY A 125 11.05 -8.10 3.65
N ILE A 126 9.79 -7.66 3.74
CA ILE A 126 8.75 -8.19 4.63
C ILE A 126 8.53 -9.68 4.36
N ALA A 127 8.44 -10.09 3.10
CA ALA A 127 8.32 -11.49 2.72
C ALA A 127 9.55 -12.30 3.17
N GLY A 128 10.74 -11.70 3.13
CA GLY A 128 12.00 -12.31 3.58
C GLY A 128 12.10 -12.50 5.10
N LYS A 129 11.45 -11.62 5.90
CA LYS A 129 11.40 -11.74 7.38
C LYS A 129 10.59 -12.95 7.86
N SER A 130 9.74 -13.50 7.00
CA SER A 130 8.77 -14.54 7.36
C SER A 130 9.37 -15.91 7.70
N GLY A 131 10.63 -16.15 7.33
CA GLY A 131 11.22 -17.50 7.35
C GLY A 131 10.52 -18.50 6.42
N LYS A 132 9.41 -18.14 5.78
CA LYS A 132 8.71 -18.94 4.77
C LYS A 132 9.47 -18.81 3.47
N LYS A 133 10.41 -19.74 3.28
CA LYS A 133 10.93 -20.07 1.97
C LYS A 133 9.82 -20.78 1.19
N ASP A 134 8.85 -20.03 0.68
CA ASP A 134 8.07 -20.55 -0.43
C ASP A 134 8.96 -20.56 -1.68
N THR A 135 8.93 -21.71 -2.34
CA THR A 135 9.85 -22.18 -3.36
C THR A 135 9.81 -21.35 -4.64
N ALA A 136 10.59 -20.28 -4.69
CA ALA A 136 11.30 -19.75 -5.86
C ALA A 136 12.27 -18.70 -5.33
N GLU A 137 13.51 -18.70 -5.81
CA GLU A 137 14.61 -17.81 -5.39
C GLU A 137 14.17 -16.35 -5.23
N THR A 138 13.72 -15.99 -4.04
CA THR A 138 13.28 -14.63 -3.73
C THR A 138 14.54 -13.87 -3.32
N ARG A 139 15.11 -13.15 -4.28
CA ARG A 139 16.31 -12.33 -4.06
C ARG A 139 15.89 -11.05 -3.33
N GLN A 140 16.49 -10.78 -2.18
CA GLN A 140 16.41 -9.46 -1.56
C GLN A 140 17.03 -8.44 -2.52
N MET A 141 16.29 -7.38 -2.79
CA MET A 141 16.71 -6.30 -3.69
C MET A 141 17.87 -5.55 -3.04
N THR A 142 18.95 -5.29 -3.78
CA THR A 142 20.02 -4.43 -3.27
C THR A 142 19.54 -2.98 -3.21
N GLU A 143 20.20 -2.15 -2.40
CA GLU A 143 19.87 -0.73 -2.28
C GLU A 143 19.94 0.00 -3.65
N ASP A 144 20.89 -0.38 -4.50
CA ASP A 144 21.03 0.17 -5.85
C ASP A 144 19.86 -0.24 -6.77
N GLU A 145 19.43 -1.51 -6.70
CA GLU A 145 18.28 -2.01 -7.47
C GLU A 145 16.97 -1.34 -7.00
N LEU A 146 16.82 -1.14 -5.69
CA LEU A 146 15.73 -0.39 -5.07
C LEU A 146 15.67 1.04 -5.62
N TRP A 147 16.82 1.74 -5.62
CA TRP A 147 16.91 3.11 -6.11
C TRP A 147 16.64 3.22 -7.61
N ALA A 148 17.13 2.27 -8.41
CA ALA A 148 16.85 2.21 -9.84
C ALA A 148 15.35 2.01 -10.11
N SER A 149 14.72 1.09 -9.39
CA SER A 149 13.28 0.82 -9.46
C SER A 149 12.45 2.04 -9.04
N MET A 150 12.86 2.74 -7.97
CA MET A 150 12.21 3.97 -7.52
C MET A 150 12.32 5.11 -8.52
N LYS A 151 13.49 5.31 -9.14
CA LYS A 151 13.66 6.29 -10.22
C LYS A 151 12.78 5.96 -11.42
N HIS A 152 12.70 4.69 -11.79
CA HIS A 152 11.86 4.24 -12.90
C HIS A 152 10.37 4.47 -12.62
N MET A 153 9.87 4.05 -11.45
CA MET A 153 8.49 4.30 -11.03
C MET A 153 8.19 5.81 -10.95
N GLY A 154 9.09 6.61 -10.39
CA GLY A 154 8.93 8.06 -10.35
C GLY A 154 8.83 8.69 -11.75
N ALA A 155 9.54 8.13 -12.74
CA ALA A 155 9.42 8.58 -14.13
C ALA A 155 8.08 8.17 -14.76
N LEU A 156 7.59 6.95 -14.48
CA LEU A 156 6.29 6.46 -14.96
C LEU A 156 5.14 7.31 -14.40
N VAL A 157 5.12 7.56 -13.09
CA VAL A 157 4.10 8.39 -12.43
C VAL A 157 4.09 9.80 -13.01
N LYS A 158 5.27 10.40 -13.22
CA LYS A 158 5.36 11.73 -13.85
C LYS A 158 4.78 11.75 -15.27
N LYS A 159 5.00 10.68 -16.05
CA LYS A 159 4.45 10.55 -17.41
C LYS A 159 2.93 10.44 -17.37
N GLU A 160 2.38 9.61 -16.49
CA GLU A 160 0.94 9.42 -16.34
C GLU A 160 0.23 10.69 -15.85
N MET A 161 0.83 11.40 -14.90
CA MET A 161 0.34 12.71 -14.46
C MET A 161 0.33 13.74 -15.59
N ALA A 162 1.38 13.77 -16.43
CA ALA A 162 1.45 14.67 -17.57
C ALA A 162 0.35 14.37 -18.62
N GLU A 163 0.11 13.08 -18.90
CA GLU A 163 -0.98 12.67 -19.80
C GLU A 163 -2.35 13.03 -19.23
N THR A 164 -2.57 12.81 -17.93
CA THR A 164 -3.82 13.16 -17.25
C THR A 164 -4.07 14.66 -17.28
N ARG A 165 -3.05 15.48 -17.00
CA ARG A 165 -3.13 16.94 -17.09
C ARG A 165 -3.47 17.40 -18.51
N ARG A 166 -2.86 16.79 -19.52
CA ARG A 166 -3.16 17.09 -20.93
C ARG A 166 -4.61 16.77 -21.28
N ARG A 167 -5.15 15.61 -20.85
CA ARG A 167 -6.56 15.25 -21.07
C ARG A 167 -7.51 16.26 -20.42
N LEU A 168 -7.22 16.68 -19.19
CA LEU A 168 -8.02 17.69 -18.49
C LEU A 168 -8.01 19.04 -19.21
N GLU A 169 -6.87 19.46 -19.76
CA GLU A 169 -6.78 20.69 -20.55
C GLU A 169 -7.55 20.60 -21.87
N GLU A 170 -7.46 19.47 -22.56
CA GLU A 170 -8.24 19.20 -23.79
C GLU A 170 -9.75 19.22 -23.50
N GLU A 171 -10.19 18.61 -22.39
CA GLU A 171 -11.60 18.61 -21.99
C GLU A 171 -12.10 20.02 -21.61
N LYS A 172 -11.28 20.81 -20.91
CA LYS A 172 -11.60 22.22 -20.59
C LYS A 172 -11.75 23.06 -21.85
N LYS A 173 -10.84 22.92 -22.83
CA LYS A 173 -10.92 23.62 -24.11
C LYS A 173 -12.18 23.24 -24.88
N LYS A 174 -12.54 21.95 -24.90
CA LYS A 174 -13.76 21.46 -25.56
C LYS A 174 -15.01 22.06 -24.92
N LYS A 175 -15.09 22.07 -23.58
CA LYS A 175 -16.22 22.68 -22.85
C LYS A 175 -16.35 24.18 -23.14
N GLN A 176 -15.25 24.92 -23.19
CA GLN A 176 -15.26 26.35 -23.52
C GLN A 176 -15.77 26.60 -24.95
N GLN A 177 -15.32 25.82 -25.94
CA GLN A 177 -15.78 25.94 -27.32
C GLN A 177 -17.28 25.63 -27.47
N ASP A 178 -17.78 24.62 -26.76
CA ASP A 178 -19.20 24.27 -26.78
C ASP A 178 -20.06 25.36 -26.13
N GLU A 179 -19.56 26.01 -25.08
CA GLU A 179 -20.23 27.15 -24.43
C GLU A 179 -20.27 28.40 -25.34
N GLU A 180 -19.17 28.72 -26.03
CA GLU A 180 -19.13 29.81 -27.02
C GLU A 180 -20.10 29.56 -28.18
N LYS A 181 -20.15 28.32 -28.69
CA LYS A 181 -21.11 27.94 -29.74
C LYS A 181 -22.56 28.06 -29.28
N ARG A 182 -22.86 27.76 -28.01
CA ARG A 182 -24.20 27.97 -27.43
C ARG A 182 -24.54 29.46 -27.37
N LYS A 183 -23.65 30.29 -26.81
CA LYS A 183 -23.85 31.74 -26.74
C LYS A 183 -24.06 32.40 -28.12
N GLN A 184 -23.33 31.95 -29.14
CA GLN A 184 -23.49 32.44 -30.52
C GLN A 184 -24.81 32.01 -31.18
N LYS A 185 -25.36 30.84 -30.81
CA LYS A 185 -26.68 30.41 -31.27
C LYS A 185 -27.79 31.21 -30.61
N ASP A 186 -27.69 31.43 -29.31
CA ASP A 186 -28.69 32.18 -28.53
C ASP A 186 -28.73 33.67 -28.93
N ALA A 187 -27.61 34.24 -29.37
CA ALA A 187 -27.55 35.63 -29.86
C ALA A 187 -28.09 35.83 -31.30
N LYS A 188 -28.42 34.75 -32.02
CA LYS A 188 -28.97 34.78 -33.38
C LYS A 188 -30.49 34.52 -33.45
N VAL A 189 -31.12 34.26 -32.30
CA VAL A 189 -32.57 34.12 -32.12
C VAL A 189 -33.12 35.44 -31.60
#